data_AF-A0A6U1NCL5-F1
#
_entry.id   AF-A0A6U1NCL5-F1
#
_cell.length_a   1.000
_cell.length_b   1.000
_cell.length_c   1.000
_cell.angle_alpha   90.00
_cell.angle_beta   90.00
_cell.angle_gamma   90.00
#
_symmetry.space_group_name_H-M   'P 1'
#
loop_
_entity.id
_entity.type
_entity.pdbx_description
1 polymer ?
#
loop_
_entity_poly.entity_id
_entity_poly.type
_entity_poly.pdbx_seq_one_letter_code
_entity_poly.pdbx_strand_id
1 'polypeptide(L)'
;SYYVSQHGFLSASSCDHLHQGSGFLTNHMGLTLELEQALQVVNPAVTVPYWDYTIDFHAVLENDEFRSMESFWSSVVFDPDWFGSYSQSSYTLETGRWSGILKVETDAWHTSAHNSYGMLRAPWNNNNSPVINRFDKVSGSSISSAYEFPSCEMHFEFGLSSHTLEDFLHYVARKPHGSLHEILGGSLDKTGTYKKLEDFMLPSDIAEIKTKASTRELWRQGLLQCPEVCEMDTPTEECTCSCGSRQELRDKLGANRKLLSTVWQKASYLSKTETYTTNQKTQFIELLCESGVLWGDQAEAFAPLDLIFWPIHPTVERLGHWNMLSVGLLDQQWPTSENNYWGGGPLGTNEARCHGHAEHDLLPWKIVLDNGETEAKQYKNYEMYVVSNPSRLEYALPYVYDSFTWEHCAAEGYDFNT
;
A
#
# COMPACT_ATOMS: atom_id res chain seq x y z
N SER A 1 -6.05 -15.47 10.26
CA SER A 1 -5.58 -14.08 10.29
C SER A 1 -4.06 -13.91 10.40
N TYR A 2 -3.26 -14.98 10.51
CA TYR A 2 -1.79 -14.89 10.65
C TYR A 2 -1.12 -13.87 9.70
N TYR A 3 -1.26 -14.04 8.38
CA TYR A 3 -0.61 -13.16 7.41
C TYR A 3 -1.09 -11.70 7.49
N VAL A 4 -2.39 -11.49 7.70
CA VAL A 4 -2.97 -10.16 7.87
C VAL A 4 -2.38 -9.47 9.11
N SER A 5 -2.32 -10.19 10.23
CA SER A 5 -1.78 -9.66 11.48
C SER A 5 -0.29 -9.36 11.38
N GLN A 6 0.49 -10.26 10.78
CA GLN A 6 1.93 -10.08 10.60
C GLN A 6 2.24 -8.89 9.68
N HIS A 7 1.56 -8.79 8.54
CA HIS A 7 1.70 -7.65 7.63
C HIS A 7 1.28 -6.34 8.31
N GLY A 8 0.10 -6.32 8.93
CA GLY A 8 -0.42 -5.18 9.66
C GLY A 8 0.52 -4.71 10.78
N PHE A 9 1.08 -5.62 11.57
CA PHE A 9 2.03 -5.30 12.63
C PHE A 9 3.30 -4.64 12.09
N LEU A 10 3.87 -5.19 11.01
CA LEU A 10 5.11 -4.69 10.41
C LEU A 10 4.92 -3.34 9.70
N SER A 11 3.73 -3.07 9.16
CA SER A 11 3.41 -1.79 8.51
C SER A 11 2.88 -0.72 9.46
N ALA A 12 2.19 -1.12 10.54
CA ALA A 12 1.59 -0.21 11.53
C ALA A 12 2.49 0.13 12.74
N SER A 13 3.72 -0.36 12.73
CA SER A 13 4.75 -0.04 13.72
C SER A 13 5.19 1.44 13.67
N SER A 14 6.15 1.82 14.51
CA SER A 14 6.71 3.18 14.53
C SER A 14 7.27 3.64 13.18
N CYS A 15 7.63 2.70 12.30
CA CYS A 15 7.95 2.94 10.90
C CYS A 15 7.42 1.77 10.05
N ASP A 16 7.51 1.86 8.73
CA ASP A 16 7.04 0.82 7.83
C ASP A 16 8.15 -0.20 7.54
N HIS A 17 8.03 -1.43 8.04
CA HIS A 17 9.04 -2.47 7.86
C HIS A 17 8.89 -3.28 6.56
N LEU A 18 7.80 -3.07 5.81
CA LEU A 18 7.50 -3.82 4.58
C LEU A 18 7.46 -2.94 3.34
N HIS A 19 7.10 -1.67 3.49
CA HIS A 19 6.94 -0.73 2.38
C HIS A 19 7.89 0.44 2.51
N GLN A 20 7.87 1.30 1.49
CA GLN A 20 8.60 2.56 1.48
C GLN A 20 10.11 2.38 1.71
N GLY A 21 10.66 1.26 1.25
CA GLY A 21 12.07 0.93 1.33
C GLY A 21 12.45 -0.21 0.39
N SER A 22 13.75 -0.43 0.23
CA SER A 22 14.34 -1.37 -0.74
C SER A 22 13.97 -2.83 -0.47
N GLY A 23 13.50 -3.15 0.73
CA GLY A 23 13.01 -4.48 1.06
C GLY A 23 11.62 -4.80 0.54
N PHE A 24 10.92 -3.87 -0.11
CA PHE A 24 9.52 -4.06 -0.54
C PHE A 24 9.31 -5.33 -1.36
N LEU A 25 10.08 -5.48 -2.45
CA LEU A 25 9.89 -6.58 -3.39
C LEU A 25 10.18 -7.93 -2.71
N THR A 26 11.35 -8.05 -2.10
CA THR A 26 11.81 -9.27 -1.42
C THR A 26 10.88 -9.68 -0.26
N ASN A 27 10.37 -8.71 0.51
CA ASN A 27 9.36 -9.00 1.54
C ASN A 27 8.07 -9.54 0.93
N HIS A 28 7.53 -8.92 -0.12
CA HIS A 28 6.26 -9.37 -0.69
C HIS A 28 6.37 -10.69 -1.46
N MET A 29 7.53 -10.99 -2.05
CA MET A 29 7.82 -12.31 -2.60
C MET A 29 7.84 -13.38 -1.50
N GLY A 30 8.55 -13.14 -0.40
CA GLY A 30 8.60 -14.08 0.73
C GLY A 30 7.23 -14.29 1.38
N LEU A 31 6.45 -13.22 1.54
CA LEU A 31 5.07 -13.27 2.05
C LEU A 31 4.17 -14.13 1.16
N THR A 32 4.21 -13.88 -0.15
CA THR A 32 3.39 -14.60 -1.14
C THR A 32 3.77 -16.07 -1.21
N LEU A 33 5.07 -16.39 -1.19
CA LEU A 33 5.58 -17.76 -1.15
C LEU A 33 5.19 -18.51 0.12
N GLU A 34 5.29 -17.88 1.29
CA GLU A 34 4.87 -18.53 2.55
C GLU A 34 3.36 -18.80 2.55
N LEU A 35 2.53 -17.90 2.00
CA LEU A 35 1.11 -18.18 1.79
C LEU A 35 0.90 -19.34 0.81
N GLU A 36 1.57 -19.30 -0.35
CA GLU A 36 1.43 -20.33 -1.38
C GLU A 36 1.77 -21.72 -0.82
N GLN A 37 2.89 -21.83 -0.10
CA GLN A 37 3.32 -23.10 0.51
C GLN A 37 2.32 -23.57 1.57
N ALA A 38 1.73 -22.66 2.35
CA ALA A 38 0.65 -23.01 3.27
C ALA A 38 -0.61 -23.50 2.54
N LEU A 39 -0.96 -22.93 1.39
CA LEU A 39 -2.06 -23.42 0.55
C LEU A 39 -1.73 -24.79 -0.07
N GLN A 40 -0.47 -25.03 -0.44
CA GLN A 40 -0.01 -26.29 -1.02
C GLN A 40 -0.03 -27.46 -0.04
N VAL A 41 0.03 -27.20 1.27
CA VAL A 41 -0.24 -28.22 2.30
C VAL A 41 -1.69 -28.74 2.22
N VAL A 42 -2.62 -27.91 1.76
CA VAL A 42 -4.03 -28.30 1.54
C VAL A 42 -4.23 -28.89 0.15
N ASN A 43 -3.70 -28.24 -0.89
CA ASN A 43 -3.75 -28.72 -2.26
C ASN A 43 -2.43 -28.39 -3.00
N PRO A 44 -1.55 -29.39 -3.23
CA PRO A 44 -0.21 -29.15 -3.78
C PRO A 44 -0.20 -28.67 -5.23
N ALA A 45 -1.35 -28.68 -5.93
CA ALA A 45 -1.46 -28.16 -7.28
C ALA A 45 -1.80 -26.65 -7.33
N VAL A 46 -2.02 -26.00 -6.18
CA VAL A 46 -2.37 -24.58 -6.13
C VAL A 46 -1.11 -23.71 -6.16
N THR A 47 -1.19 -22.64 -6.93
CA THR A 47 -0.25 -21.51 -6.91
C THR A 47 -1.04 -20.20 -6.75
N VAL A 48 -0.38 -19.16 -6.25
CA VAL A 48 -0.95 -17.81 -6.22
C VAL A 48 -0.84 -17.23 -7.64
N PRO A 49 -1.95 -16.82 -8.27
CA PRO A 49 -1.91 -16.22 -9.60
C PRO A 49 -1.38 -14.79 -9.53
N TYR A 50 -0.96 -14.24 -10.67
CA TYR A 50 -0.80 -12.80 -10.83
C TYR A 50 -2.04 -12.19 -11.48
N TRP A 51 -2.32 -10.92 -11.18
CA TRP A 51 -3.35 -10.13 -11.85
C TRP A 51 -2.71 -9.00 -12.65
N ASP A 52 -2.69 -9.15 -13.98
CA ASP A 52 -2.16 -8.11 -14.86
C ASP A 52 -3.15 -6.95 -15.03
N TYR A 53 -3.20 -6.09 -14.02
CA TYR A 53 -4.07 -4.91 -13.97
C TYR A 53 -3.76 -3.88 -15.06
N THR A 54 -2.63 -4.00 -15.78
CA THR A 54 -2.38 -3.14 -16.94
C THR A 54 -3.38 -3.39 -18.08
N ILE A 55 -3.96 -4.59 -18.16
CA ILE A 55 -5.06 -4.92 -19.09
C ILE A 55 -6.31 -4.10 -18.75
N ASP A 56 -6.65 -4.02 -17.46
CA ASP A 56 -7.85 -3.31 -17.01
C ASP A 56 -7.70 -1.79 -17.17
N PHE A 57 -6.51 -1.26 -16.91
CA PHE A 57 -6.23 0.16 -17.12
C PHE A 57 -6.08 0.52 -18.60
N HIS A 58 -5.58 -0.39 -19.45
CA HIS A 58 -5.66 -0.25 -20.90
C HIS A 58 -7.12 -0.08 -21.35
N ALA A 59 -8.03 -0.94 -20.87
CA ALA A 59 -9.45 -0.85 -21.21
C ALA A 59 -10.09 0.48 -20.75
N VAL A 60 -9.69 1.02 -19.59
CA VAL A 60 -10.11 2.36 -19.13
C VAL A 60 -9.58 3.46 -20.03
N LEU A 61 -8.33 3.38 -20.47
CA LEU A 61 -7.69 4.43 -21.27
C LEU A 61 -8.14 4.43 -22.74
N GLU A 62 -8.47 3.26 -23.31
CA GLU A 62 -8.94 3.14 -24.70
C GLU A 62 -10.44 3.40 -24.86
N ASN A 63 -11.27 2.81 -24.02
CA ASN A 63 -12.72 2.71 -24.28
C ASN A 63 -13.55 3.79 -23.60
N ASP A 64 -12.93 4.61 -22.75
CA ASP A 64 -13.65 5.56 -21.93
C ASP A 64 -13.20 6.99 -22.23
N GLU A 65 -13.99 7.68 -23.08
CA GLU A 65 -13.79 9.10 -23.40
C GLU A 65 -13.71 9.98 -22.13
N PHE A 66 -14.28 9.53 -21.01
CA PHE A 66 -14.30 10.23 -19.72
C PHE A 66 -13.42 9.57 -18.64
N ARG A 67 -12.67 8.50 -18.97
CA ARG A 67 -11.91 7.69 -18.01
C ARG A 67 -12.74 7.28 -16.79
N SER A 68 -14.00 6.89 -16.98
CA SER A 68 -14.76 6.25 -15.92
C SER A 68 -14.10 4.94 -15.50
N MET A 69 -14.33 4.55 -14.24
CA MET A 69 -13.81 3.31 -13.68
C MET A 69 -14.69 2.10 -14.04
N GLU A 70 -15.70 2.24 -14.89
CA GLU A 70 -16.62 1.14 -15.22
C GLU A 70 -15.89 -0.03 -15.86
N SER A 71 -15.03 0.22 -16.85
CA SER A 71 -14.22 -0.83 -17.49
C SER A 71 -13.32 -1.56 -16.49
N PHE A 72 -12.69 -0.84 -15.55
CA PHE A 72 -11.87 -1.46 -14.50
C PHE A 72 -12.70 -2.37 -13.60
N TRP A 73 -13.86 -1.90 -13.12
CA TRP A 73 -14.73 -2.70 -12.25
C TRP A 73 -15.45 -3.84 -12.99
N SER A 74 -15.41 -3.87 -14.32
CA SER A 74 -15.89 -4.97 -15.15
C SER A 74 -14.87 -6.10 -15.35
N SER A 75 -13.67 -5.96 -14.78
CA SER A 75 -12.61 -6.97 -14.85
C SER A 75 -13.07 -8.33 -14.31
N VAL A 76 -12.59 -9.41 -14.94
CA VAL A 76 -12.81 -10.81 -14.52
C VAL A 76 -12.41 -11.07 -13.06
N VAL A 77 -11.47 -10.28 -12.51
CA VAL A 77 -11.05 -10.39 -11.11
C VAL A 77 -12.21 -10.15 -10.15
N PHE A 78 -13.20 -9.34 -10.54
CA PHE A 78 -14.41 -9.03 -9.77
C PHE A 78 -15.58 -9.96 -10.07
N ASP A 79 -15.42 -10.97 -10.92
CA ASP A 79 -16.48 -11.94 -11.17
C ASP A 79 -16.80 -12.77 -9.92
N PRO A 80 -18.04 -13.28 -9.77
CA PRO A 80 -18.43 -14.10 -8.62
C PRO A 80 -17.59 -15.37 -8.41
N ASP A 81 -16.99 -15.90 -9.47
CA ASP A 81 -16.13 -17.09 -9.42
C ASP A 81 -14.68 -16.76 -8.96
N TRP A 82 -14.32 -15.48 -8.92
CA TRP A 82 -13.03 -14.97 -8.43
C TRP A 82 -13.19 -14.28 -7.08
N PHE A 83 -13.05 -12.94 -7.02
CA PHE A 83 -13.06 -12.17 -5.79
C PHE A 83 -14.36 -11.42 -5.54
N GLY A 84 -15.29 -11.47 -6.50
CA GLY A 84 -16.60 -10.84 -6.38
C GLY A 84 -16.58 -9.32 -6.50
N SER A 85 -17.74 -8.81 -6.87
CA SER A 85 -18.02 -7.37 -6.99
C SER A 85 -18.42 -6.76 -5.65
N TYR A 86 -18.31 -5.44 -5.56
CA TYR A 86 -18.69 -4.67 -4.37
C TYR A 86 -19.90 -3.77 -4.65
N SER A 87 -20.58 -3.38 -3.57
CA SER A 87 -21.66 -2.40 -3.58
C SER A 87 -21.11 -0.98 -3.57
N GLN A 88 -21.53 -0.13 -4.50
CA GLN A 88 -21.28 1.32 -4.37
C GLN A 88 -22.09 1.96 -3.22
N SER A 89 -23.14 1.29 -2.73
CA SER A 89 -24.01 1.83 -1.68
C SER A 89 -23.58 1.43 -0.27
N SER A 90 -23.20 0.15 -0.09
CA SER A 90 -22.74 -0.36 1.20
C SER A 90 -21.21 -0.42 1.31
N TYR A 91 -20.49 -0.28 0.19
CA TYR A 91 -19.04 -0.44 0.11
C TYR A 91 -18.53 -1.82 0.51
N THR A 92 -19.38 -2.85 0.43
CA THR A 92 -19.04 -4.24 0.83
C THR A 92 -19.14 -5.21 -0.35
N LEU A 93 -18.51 -6.39 -0.24
CA LEU A 93 -18.61 -7.44 -1.25
C LEU A 93 -20.04 -7.99 -1.35
N GLU A 94 -20.65 -7.94 -2.53
CA GLU A 94 -22.04 -8.37 -2.77
C GLU A 94 -22.15 -9.73 -3.46
N THR A 95 -21.12 -10.15 -4.18
CA THR A 95 -21.18 -11.37 -4.99
C THR A 95 -20.01 -12.31 -4.73
N GLY A 96 -20.15 -13.54 -5.23
CA GLY A 96 -19.12 -14.57 -5.14
C GLY A 96 -19.00 -15.26 -3.78
N ARG A 97 -18.05 -16.21 -3.70
CA ARG A 97 -17.85 -17.06 -2.51
C ARG A 97 -17.50 -16.28 -1.25
N TRP A 98 -16.91 -15.10 -1.39
CA TRP A 98 -16.38 -14.33 -0.28
C TRP A 98 -17.43 -13.40 0.35
N SER A 99 -18.51 -13.09 -0.37
CA SER A 99 -19.59 -12.24 0.15
C SER A 99 -20.22 -12.88 1.40
N GLY A 100 -20.32 -12.10 2.48
CA GLY A 100 -20.84 -12.53 3.78
C GLY A 100 -19.95 -13.49 4.59
N ILE A 101 -18.89 -14.04 3.98
CA ILE A 101 -17.93 -14.95 4.64
C ILE A 101 -16.68 -14.19 5.07
N LEU A 102 -16.16 -13.32 4.22
CA LEU A 102 -14.92 -12.60 4.46
C LEU A 102 -15.16 -11.46 5.47
N LYS A 103 -14.78 -11.73 6.72
CA LYS A 103 -14.97 -10.84 7.87
C LYS A 103 -13.64 -10.34 8.38
N VAL A 104 -13.65 -9.11 8.88
CA VAL A 104 -12.52 -8.58 9.64
C VAL A 104 -12.54 -9.22 11.02
N GLU A 105 -11.38 -9.69 11.48
CA GLU A 105 -11.27 -10.24 12.82
C GLU A 105 -11.58 -9.15 13.85
N THR A 106 -12.58 -9.43 14.69
CA THR A 106 -12.95 -8.67 15.88
C THR A 106 -12.30 -9.31 17.10
N ASP A 107 -12.06 -8.55 18.17
CA ASP A 107 -11.36 -9.03 19.38
C ASP A 107 -9.85 -9.26 19.18
N ALA A 108 -9.24 -8.48 18.27
CA ALA A 108 -7.83 -8.53 17.91
C ALA A 108 -6.89 -7.86 18.94
N TRP A 109 -7.32 -7.71 20.21
CA TRP A 109 -6.57 -7.09 21.31
C TRP A 109 -5.30 -7.86 21.71
N HIS A 110 -5.16 -9.10 21.24
CA HIS A 110 -3.96 -9.91 21.42
C HIS A 110 -2.78 -9.42 20.55
N THR A 111 -3.04 -8.53 19.58
CA THR A 111 -2.03 -7.87 18.76
C THR A 111 -1.91 -6.40 19.19
N SER A 112 -0.84 -5.71 18.82
CA SER A 112 -0.79 -4.24 18.93
C SER A 112 -1.30 -3.53 17.67
N ALA A 113 -1.82 -4.30 16.71
CA ALA A 113 -2.10 -3.86 15.36
C ALA A 113 -3.63 -3.97 15.13
N HIS A 114 -4.38 -3.18 15.90
CA HIS A 114 -5.83 -3.08 15.82
C HIS A 114 -6.27 -1.62 15.96
N ASN A 115 -7.50 -1.31 15.54
CA ASN A 115 -8.10 -0.01 15.77
C ASN A 115 -8.84 0.05 17.13
N SER A 116 -9.49 1.19 17.43
CA SER A 116 -10.21 1.39 18.70
C SER A 116 -11.35 0.41 18.95
N TYR A 117 -11.85 -0.29 17.93
CA TYR A 117 -12.91 -1.28 18.08
C TYR A 117 -12.38 -2.71 18.30
N GLY A 118 -11.06 -2.86 18.48
CA GLY A 118 -10.44 -4.18 18.58
C GLY A 118 -10.49 -4.96 17.27
N MET A 119 -10.60 -4.27 16.13
CA MET A 119 -10.61 -4.90 14.81
C MET A 119 -9.20 -4.91 14.24
N LEU A 120 -8.84 -5.99 13.53
CA LEU A 120 -7.55 -6.15 12.86
C LEU A 120 -7.40 -5.17 11.68
N ARG A 121 -7.22 -3.89 11.99
CA ARG A 121 -7.12 -2.72 11.11
C ARG A 121 -6.05 -1.77 11.64
N ALA A 122 -5.66 -0.82 10.79
CA ALA A 122 -4.68 0.18 11.16
C ALA A 122 -5.15 0.96 12.41
N PRO A 123 -4.26 1.20 13.41
CA PRO A 123 -4.63 1.91 14.63
C PRO A 123 -5.18 3.32 14.41
N TRP A 124 -4.82 3.96 13.29
CA TRP A 124 -5.30 5.29 12.87
C TRP A 124 -6.53 5.25 11.95
N ASN A 125 -7.08 4.07 11.65
CA ASN A 125 -8.27 3.87 10.82
C ASN A 125 -9.43 3.28 11.67
N ASN A 126 -10.21 4.16 12.29
CA ASN A 126 -11.37 3.80 13.11
C ASN A 126 -12.62 3.43 12.29
N ASN A 127 -12.43 2.72 11.18
CA ASN A 127 -13.51 2.06 10.46
C ASN A 127 -14.02 0.86 11.28
N ASN A 128 -15.29 0.87 11.66
CA ASN A 128 -15.93 -0.19 12.48
C ASN A 128 -16.68 -1.26 11.68
N SER A 129 -16.60 -1.24 10.34
CA SER A 129 -17.28 -2.23 9.50
C SER A 129 -16.77 -3.66 9.78
N PRO A 130 -17.62 -4.64 10.17
CA PRO A 130 -17.22 -6.03 10.44
C PRO A 130 -16.78 -6.81 9.19
N VAL A 131 -16.88 -6.19 8.01
CA VAL A 131 -16.51 -6.75 6.72
C VAL A 131 -15.60 -5.77 5.99
N ILE A 132 -14.98 -6.25 4.92
CA ILE A 132 -14.07 -5.46 4.09
C ILE A 132 -14.81 -4.34 3.38
N ASN A 133 -14.17 -3.18 3.30
CA ASN A 133 -14.64 -2.04 2.54
C ASN A 133 -13.74 -1.71 1.35
N ARG A 134 -14.39 -1.46 0.21
CA ARG A 134 -13.85 -0.80 -0.97
C ARG A 134 -14.67 0.46 -1.24
N PHE A 135 -14.05 1.62 -1.17
CA PHE A 135 -14.69 2.88 -1.51
C PHE A 135 -14.42 3.21 -2.99
N ASP A 136 -15.47 3.50 -3.74
CA ASP A 136 -15.43 3.82 -5.17
C ASP A 136 -14.92 5.25 -5.48
N LYS A 137 -14.57 5.98 -4.42
CA LYS A 137 -14.16 7.39 -4.44
C LYS A 137 -13.08 7.62 -3.43
N VAL A 138 -12.39 8.75 -3.59
CA VAL A 138 -11.43 9.26 -2.62
C VAL A 138 -11.99 10.54 -2.04
N SER A 139 -12.65 10.40 -0.89
CA SER A 139 -13.20 11.53 -0.13
C SER A 139 -14.01 12.49 -1.01
N GLY A 140 -14.93 11.90 -1.79
CA GLY A 140 -15.85 12.59 -2.70
C GLY A 140 -15.30 12.85 -4.10
N SER A 141 -14.01 12.68 -4.36
CA SER A 141 -13.42 12.77 -5.71
C SER A 141 -13.53 11.44 -6.45
N SER A 142 -13.70 11.50 -7.79
CA SER A 142 -13.56 10.31 -8.65
C SER A 142 -12.14 9.76 -8.56
N ILE A 143 -12.00 8.43 -8.50
CA ILE A 143 -10.72 7.74 -8.57
C ILE A 143 -9.90 8.18 -9.79
N SER A 144 -10.53 8.31 -10.96
CA SER A 144 -9.85 8.69 -12.20
C SER A 144 -9.29 10.12 -12.22
N SER A 145 -9.82 10.99 -11.36
CA SER A 145 -9.29 12.34 -11.15
C SER A 145 -8.26 12.42 -10.02
N ALA A 146 -8.21 11.37 -9.19
CA ALA A 146 -7.41 11.30 -7.98
C ALA A 146 -6.05 10.62 -8.21
N TYR A 147 -6.04 9.54 -8.99
CA TYR A 147 -4.85 8.70 -9.15
C TYR A 147 -4.37 8.64 -10.60
N GLU A 148 -3.06 8.55 -10.73
CA GLU A 148 -2.44 8.03 -11.95
C GLU A 148 -2.61 6.50 -11.96
N PHE A 149 -2.99 5.97 -13.11
CA PHE A 149 -3.17 4.53 -13.29
C PHE A 149 -1.84 3.83 -13.52
N PRO A 150 -1.66 2.61 -12.98
CA PRO A 150 -0.51 1.78 -13.29
C PRO A 150 -0.67 1.20 -14.72
N SER A 151 -0.41 2.06 -15.72
CA SER A 151 -0.59 1.80 -17.15
C SER A 151 0.55 0.99 -17.78
N CYS A 152 0.38 0.60 -19.04
CA CYS A 152 1.43 0.02 -19.88
C CYS A 152 2.65 0.93 -19.98
N GLU A 153 2.43 2.22 -20.30
CA GLU A 153 3.48 3.25 -20.30
C GLU A 153 4.29 3.24 -19.01
N MET A 154 3.58 3.27 -17.88
CA MET A 154 4.20 3.35 -16.56
C MET A 154 5.07 2.13 -16.25
N HIS A 155 4.59 0.92 -16.54
CA HIS A 155 5.37 -0.30 -16.32
C HIS A 155 6.59 -0.36 -17.24
N PHE A 156 6.41 0.03 -18.50
CA PHE A 156 7.45 -0.03 -19.52
C PHE A 156 8.55 1.00 -19.28
N GLU A 157 8.19 2.28 -19.13
CA GLU A 157 9.15 3.36 -18.94
C GLU A 157 9.95 3.19 -17.64
N PHE A 158 9.31 2.81 -16.53
CA PHE A 158 10.04 2.58 -15.29
C PHE A 158 10.93 1.35 -15.35
N GLY A 159 10.44 0.28 -16.00
CA GLY A 159 11.25 -0.90 -16.18
C GLY A 159 12.47 -0.66 -17.09
N LEU A 160 12.39 0.22 -18.10
CA LEU A 160 13.55 0.58 -18.94
C LEU A 160 14.49 1.61 -18.30
N SER A 161 13.95 2.56 -17.54
CA SER A 161 14.74 3.65 -16.94
C SER A 161 15.46 3.26 -15.64
N SER A 162 15.11 2.11 -15.06
CA SER A 162 15.75 1.59 -13.86
C SER A 162 17.10 0.91 -14.19
N HIS A 163 18.18 1.69 -14.16
CA HIS A 163 19.53 1.20 -14.45
C HIS A 163 20.27 0.66 -13.22
N THR A 164 19.84 1.03 -12.01
CA THR A 164 20.38 0.53 -10.74
C THR A 164 19.33 -0.26 -9.98
N LEU A 165 19.76 -1.20 -9.14
CA LEU A 165 18.87 -1.93 -8.24
C LEU A 165 18.13 -0.98 -7.28
N GLU A 166 18.77 0.12 -6.86
CA GLU A 166 18.14 1.15 -6.04
C GLU A 166 16.93 1.77 -6.74
N ASP A 167 17.13 2.26 -7.97
CA ASP A 167 16.06 2.85 -8.77
C ASP A 167 14.93 1.85 -8.95
N PHE A 168 15.25 0.62 -9.36
CA PHE A 168 14.25 -0.41 -9.60
C PHE A 168 13.39 -0.70 -8.35
N LEU A 169 14.04 -0.98 -7.21
CA LEU A 169 13.34 -1.28 -5.95
C LEU A 169 12.51 -0.08 -5.45
N HIS A 170 12.95 1.13 -5.74
CA HIS A 170 12.21 2.34 -5.42
C HIS A 170 10.97 2.54 -6.29
N TYR A 171 11.11 2.32 -7.60
CA TYR A 171 10.01 2.52 -8.55
C TYR A 171 8.94 1.45 -8.42
N VAL A 172 9.33 0.19 -8.28
CA VAL A 172 8.39 -0.95 -8.22
C VAL A 172 7.43 -0.85 -7.02
N ALA A 173 7.87 -0.25 -5.91
CA ALA A 173 7.07 -0.04 -4.70
C ALA A 173 6.14 1.19 -4.77
N ARG A 174 6.15 1.95 -5.88
CA ARG A 174 5.43 3.22 -6.04
C ARG A 174 4.33 3.08 -7.08
N LYS A 175 4.32 3.94 -8.10
CA LYS A 175 3.17 4.13 -8.98
C LYS A 175 2.74 2.86 -9.74
N PRO A 176 3.62 1.93 -10.17
CA PRO A 176 3.20 0.67 -10.78
C PRO A 176 2.35 -0.24 -9.89
N HIS A 177 2.31 0.01 -8.58
CA HIS A 177 1.71 -0.89 -7.58
C HIS A 177 0.87 -0.14 -6.53
N GLY A 178 1.46 0.82 -5.84
CA GLY A 178 0.88 1.51 -4.70
C GLY A 178 -0.42 2.25 -5.04
N SER A 179 -0.52 2.80 -6.24
CA SER A 179 -1.77 3.46 -6.68
C SER A 179 -2.92 2.46 -6.82
N LEU A 180 -2.67 1.19 -7.12
CA LEU A 180 -3.71 0.16 -7.21
C LEU A 180 -4.36 -0.10 -5.84
N HIS A 181 -3.55 -0.17 -4.78
CA HIS A 181 -4.05 -0.27 -3.40
C HIS A 181 -4.95 0.91 -3.04
N GLU A 182 -4.54 2.11 -3.44
CA GLU A 182 -5.31 3.33 -3.21
C GLU A 182 -6.61 3.37 -4.04
N ILE A 183 -6.58 2.92 -5.30
CA ILE A 183 -7.72 2.79 -6.21
C ILE A 183 -8.75 1.78 -5.66
N LEU A 184 -8.30 0.62 -5.17
CA LEU A 184 -9.18 -0.43 -4.65
C LEU A 184 -9.75 -0.08 -3.27
N GLY A 185 -8.95 0.59 -2.43
CA GLY A 185 -9.37 0.94 -1.08
C GLY A 185 -10.26 2.19 -1.05
N GLY A 186 -9.84 3.25 -1.74
CA GLY A 186 -10.47 4.56 -1.67
C GLY A 186 -10.60 5.11 -0.24
N SER A 187 -11.37 6.18 -0.07
CA SER A 187 -11.63 6.77 1.24
C SER A 187 -12.98 7.49 1.32
N LEU A 188 -13.50 7.62 2.54
CA LEU A 188 -14.76 8.29 2.85
C LEU A 188 -14.55 9.39 3.90
N ASP A 189 -14.72 10.65 3.51
CA ASP A 189 -14.67 11.81 4.40
C ASP A 189 -16.05 12.07 5.04
N LYS A 190 -16.23 11.65 6.29
CA LYS A 190 -17.48 11.81 7.04
C LYS A 190 -17.65 13.19 7.67
N THR A 191 -16.57 13.96 7.81
CA THR A 191 -16.53 15.21 8.58
C THR A 191 -16.39 16.46 7.71
N GLY A 192 -16.34 16.28 6.39
CA GLY A 192 -16.10 17.35 5.43
C GLY A 192 -14.74 18.01 5.62
N THR A 193 -13.74 17.23 6.04
CA THR A 193 -12.37 17.69 6.32
C THR A 193 -11.78 18.39 5.11
N TYR A 194 -11.86 17.80 3.92
CA TYR A 194 -11.23 18.38 2.73
C TYR A 194 -11.97 19.62 2.22
N LYS A 195 -13.29 19.71 2.46
CA LYS A 195 -14.06 20.93 2.15
C LYS A 195 -13.62 22.11 3.01
N LYS A 196 -13.31 21.88 4.29
CA LYS A 196 -12.79 22.93 5.19
C LYS A 196 -11.40 23.44 4.77
N LEU A 197 -10.63 22.65 4.01
CA LEU A 197 -9.34 23.09 3.48
C LEU A 197 -9.50 24.15 2.37
N GLU A 198 -10.63 24.20 1.68
CA GLU A 198 -10.91 25.16 0.60
C GLU A 198 -10.86 26.62 1.09
N ASP A 199 -11.06 26.85 2.39
CA ASP A 199 -11.01 28.17 3.00
C ASP A 199 -9.60 28.81 2.98
N PHE A 200 -8.54 27.99 2.89
CA PHE A 200 -7.16 28.49 3.02
C PHE A 200 -6.12 27.75 2.17
N MET A 201 -6.50 26.74 1.39
CA MET A 201 -5.62 25.98 0.49
C MET A 201 -6.04 26.06 -0.97
N LEU A 202 -5.07 25.88 -1.86
CA LEU A 202 -5.31 25.87 -3.30
C LEU A 202 -6.07 24.59 -3.70
N PRO A 203 -7.07 24.66 -4.60
CA PRO A 203 -7.82 23.48 -5.05
C PRO A 203 -6.94 22.35 -5.60
N SER A 204 -5.86 22.69 -6.31
CA SER A 204 -4.91 21.69 -6.84
C SER A 204 -4.19 20.93 -5.72
N ASP A 205 -3.85 21.62 -4.63
CA ASP A 205 -3.15 21.03 -3.51
C ASP A 205 -4.11 20.20 -2.64
N ILE A 206 -5.37 20.62 -2.52
CA ILE A 206 -6.43 19.81 -1.88
C ILE A 206 -6.67 18.52 -2.66
N ALA A 207 -6.67 18.57 -4.00
CA ALA A 207 -6.81 17.39 -4.83
C ALA A 207 -5.68 16.37 -4.58
N GLU A 208 -4.43 16.81 -4.45
CA GLU A 208 -3.30 15.94 -4.10
C GLU A 208 -3.36 15.44 -2.65
N ILE A 209 -3.78 16.30 -1.71
CA ILE A 209 -3.94 15.95 -0.30
C ILE A 209 -5.03 14.88 -0.13
N LYS A 210 -6.15 14.93 -0.86
CA LYS A 210 -7.21 13.91 -0.74
C LYS A 210 -6.70 12.49 -0.97
N THR A 211 -5.71 12.33 -1.84
CA THR A 211 -5.26 11.04 -2.32
C THR A 211 -4.11 10.46 -1.52
N LYS A 212 -3.41 11.32 -0.77
CA LYS A 212 -2.19 10.97 -0.03
C LYS A 212 -2.23 11.33 1.44
N ALA A 213 -3.15 12.20 1.88
CA ALA A 213 -3.10 12.74 3.24
C ALA A 213 -3.32 11.67 4.28
N SER A 214 -2.42 11.60 5.24
CA SER A 214 -2.24 10.38 6.00
C SER A 214 -2.29 10.66 7.50
N THR A 215 -3.39 10.25 8.14
CA THR A 215 -3.50 10.19 9.61
C THR A 215 -2.46 9.24 10.20
N ARG A 216 -2.01 8.24 9.43
CA ARG A 216 -0.82 7.42 9.70
C ARG A 216 0.41 8.23 10.08
N GLU A 217 0.68 9.33 9.38
CA GLU A 217 1.87 10.14 9.68
C GLU A 217 1.73 10.84 11.02
N LEU A 218 0.55 11.37 11.33
CA LEU A 218 0.30 11.97 12.65
C LEU A 218 0.41 10.93 13.77
N TRP A 219 -0.08 9.71 13.53
CA TRP A 219 0.07 8.59 14.44
C TRP A 219 1.55 8.22 14.66
N ARG A 220 2.32 8.05 13.59
CA ARG A 220 3.76 7.72 13.68
C ARG A 220 4.58 8.81 14.39
N GLN A 221 4.19 10.08 14.26
CA GLN A 221 4.83 11.18 15.00
C GLN A 221 4.35 11.31 16.47
N GLY A 222 3.45 10.43 16.93
CA GLY A 222 2.88 10.47 18.27
C GLY A 222 1.98 11.68 18.51
N LEU A 223 1.49 12.31 17.43
CA LEU A 223 0.59 13.44 17.49
C LEU A 223 -0.87 12.98 17.55
N LEU A 224 -1.24 11.95 16.79
CA LEU A 224 -2.59 11.40 16.77
C LEU A 224 -2.72 10.25 17.76
N GLN A 225 -3.79 10.26 18.53
CA GLN A 225 -4.18 9.21 19.47
C GLN A 225 -5.64 8.86 19.24
N CYS A 226 -5.91 7.57 19.10
CA CYS A 226 -7.27 7.05 18.98
C CYS A 226 -7.74 6.52 20.34
N PRO A 227 -9.05 6.48 20.62
CA PRO A 227 -9.57 5.88 21.85
C PRO A 227 -9.00 4.47 22.06
N GLU A 228 -8.71 4.10 23.31
CA GLU A 228 -8.17 2.76 23.60
C GLU A 228 -9.21 1.67 23.27
N VAL A 229 -10.48 1.93 23.58
CA VAL A 229 -11.60 1.02 23.36
C VAL A 229 -12.84 1.80 22.94
N CYS A 230 -13.54 1.29 21.93
CA CYS A 230 -14.88 1.68 21.51
C CYS A 230 -15.75 0.44 21.38
N GLU A 231 -17.01 0.56 21.81
CA GLU A 231 -18.00 -0.50 21.63
C GLU A 231 -18.38 -0.61 20.15
N MET A 232 -18.65 -1.83 19.65
CA MET A 232 -18.96 -2.08 18.25
C MET A 232 -20.20 -1.33 17.72
N ASP A 233 -21.12 -0.95 18.61
CA ASP A 233 -22.32 -0.18 18.28
C ASP A 233 -22.12 1.34 18.36
N THR A 234 -20.97 1.80 18.85
CA THR A 234 -20.62 3.22 18.87
C THR A 234 -20.37 3.70 17.42
N PRO A 235 -21.01 4.79 16.98
CA PRO A 235 -20.74 5.36 15.66
C PRO A 235 -19.28 5.82 15.52
N THR A 236 -18.71 5.65 14.33
CA THR A 236 -17.33 6.10 14.02
C THR A 236 -17.09 7.59 14.27
N GLU A 237 -18.14 8.40 14.18
CA GLU A 237 -18.17 9.83 14.40
C GLU A 237 -18.05 10.20 15.89
N GLU A 238 -18.37 9.26 16.79
CA GLU A 238 -18.24 9.40 18.25
C GLU A 238 -16.97 8.72 18.79
N CYS A 239 -16.33 7.86 18.00
CA CYS A 239 -15.07 7.18 18.29
C CYS A 239 -13.95 7.68 17.35
N THR A 240 -13.65 8.97 17.40
CA THR A 240 -12.66 9.60 16.54
C THR A 240 -11.31 9.73 17.21
N CYS A 241 -10.24 9.60 16.41
CA CYS A 241 -8.90 9.93 16.85
C CYS A 241 -8.78 11.45 17.06
N SER A 242 -7.85 11.87 17.92
CA SER A 242 -7.58 13.29 18.20
C SER A 242 -6.10 13.53 18.46
N CYS A 243 -5.67 14.79 18.37
CA CYS A 243 -4.30 15.19 18.71
C CYS A 243 -4.19 15.89 20.08
N GLY A 244 -5.12 15.58 21.00
CA GLY A 244 -5.28 16.30 22.25
C GLY A 244 -5.96 17.66 22.05
N SER A 245 -5.73 18.60 22.96
CA SER A 245 -6.35 19.92 22.82
C SER A 245 -5.70 20.74 21.70
N ARG A 246 -6.49 21.56 20.99
CA ARG A 246 -5.96 22.45 19.93
C ARG A 246 -4.83 23.34 20.42
N GLN A 247 -4.92 23.84 21.66
CA GLN A 247 -3.88 24.69 22.24
C GLN A 247 -2.57 23.92 22.44
N GLU A 248 -2.62 22.72 22.99
CA GLU A 248 -1.43 21.87 23.16
C GLU A 248 -0.77 21.52 21.83
N LEU A 249 -1.58 21.19 20.81
CA LEU A 249 -1.07 20.93 19.47
C LEU A 249 -0.37 22.17 18.88
N ARG A 250 -1.00 23.34 18.98
CA ARG A 250 -0.43 24.62 18.52
C ARG A 250 0.86 24.95 19.25
N ASP A 251 0.92 24.74 20.56
CA ASP A 251 2.11 24.99 21.37
C ASP A 251 3.25 24.05 20.96
N LYS A 252 2.96 22.75 20.78
CA LYS A 252 3.94 21.76 20.30
C LYS A 252 4.50 22.11 18.92
N LEU A 253 3.61 22.39 17.95
CA LEU A 253 4.01 22.71 16.57
C LEU A 253 4.70 24.08 16.47
N GLY A 254 4.24 25.06 17.25
CA GLY A 254 4.81 26.41 17.30
C GLY A 254 6.20 26.46 17.95
N ALA A 255 6.42 25.64 18.98
CA ALA A 255 7.72 25.51 19.65
C ALA A 255 8.76 24.76 18.81
N ASN A 256 8.33 23.91 17.87
CA ASN A 256 9.22 23.06 17.07
C ASN A 256 8.97 23.21 15.56
N ARG A 257 9.68 24.15 14.93
CA ARG A 257 9.58 24.39 13.47
C ARG A 257 9.93 23.16 12.63
N LYS A 258 10.89 22.34 13.07
CA LYS A 258 11.27 21.11 12.36
C LYS A 258 10.14 20.09 12.40
N LEU A 259 9.48 19.95 13.55
CA LEU A 259 8.27 19.12 13.68
C LEU A 259 7.18 19.56 12.74
N LEU A 260 6.84 20.85 12.73
CA LEU A 260 5.83 21.38 11.83
C LEU A 260 6.19 21.12 10.36
N SER A 261 7.42 21.38 9.94
CA SER A 261 7.82 21.17 8.53
C SER A 261 7.74 19.71 8.12
N THR A 262 8.18 18.79 8.97
CA THR A 262 8.18 17.36 8.67
C THR A 262 6.77 16.78 8.65
N VAL A 263 5.97 17.09 9.67
CA VAL A 263 4.57 16.64 9.73
C VAL A 263 3.79 17.20 8.54
N TRP A 264 3.97 18.48 8.23
CA TRP A 264 3.37 19.07 7.03
C TRP A 264 3.74 18.31 5.77
N GLN A 265 5.04 18.15 5.51
CA GLN A 265 5.52 17.54 4.26
C GLN A 265 5.04 16.09 4.12
N LYS A 266 5.11 15.31 5.20
CA LYS A 266 4.74 13.90 5.17
C LYS A 266 3.23 13.66 5.24
N ALA A 267 2.48 14.44 6.01
CA ALA A 267 1.03 14.26 6.12
C ALA A 267 0.28 14.87 4.94
N SER A 268 0.83 15.90 4.27
CA SER A 268 0.21 16.46 3.05
C SER A 268 0.76 15.85 1.76
N TYR A 269 1.94 15.22 1.81
CA TYR A 269 2.75 14.82 0.66
C TYR A 269 3.15 15.96 -0.28
N LEU A 270 2.92 17.23 0.12
CA LEU A 270 3.27 18.39 -0.67
C LEU A 270 4.74 18.78 -0.47
N SER A 271 5.48 18.88 -1.57
CA SER A 271 6.84 19.44 -1.60
C SER A 271 6.85 20.98 -1.44
N LYS A 272 5.70 21.64 -1.60
CA LYS A 272 5.51 23.10 -1.58
C LYS A 272 5.47 23.69 -0.17
N THR A 273 6.57 23.62 0.56
CA THR A 273 6.61 24.08 1.96
C THR A 273 6.54 25.61 2.09
N GLU A 274 7.01 26.38 1.11
CA GLU A 274 7.04 27.86 1.21
C GLU A 274 5.71 28.52 0.85
N THR A 275 4.81 27.82 0.15
CA THR A 275 3.51 28.35 -0.29
C THR A 275 2.56 28.64 0.88
N TYR A 276 2.69 27.91 1.98
CA TYR A 276 1.76 27.98 3.12
C TYR A 276 2.43 28.55 4.36
N THR A 277 1.75 29.49 5.02
CA THR A 277 2.20 30.06 6.29
C THR A 277 2.20 29.01 7.40
N THR A 278 2.99 29.25 8.47
CA THR A 278 2.98 28.41 9.68
C THR A 278 1.56 28.18 10.21
N ASN A 279 0.71 29.20 10.17
CA ASN A 279 -0.67 29.08 10.65
C ASN A 279 -1.51 28.19 9.74
N GLN A 280 -1.42 28.32 8.41
CA GLN A 280 -2.13 27.44 7.47
C GLN A 280 -1.69 25.98 7.61
N LYS A 281 -0.38 25.72 7.76
CA LYS A 281 0.13 24.36 8.01
C LYS A 281 -0.40 23.77 9.31
N THR A 282 -0.46 24.59 10.36
CA THR A 282 -1.00 24.19 11.66
C THR A 282 -2.51 23.91 11.56
N GLN A 283 -3.27 24.76 10.87
CA GLN A 283 -4.70 24.56 10.60
C GLN A 283 -4.98 23.29 9.81
N PHE A 284 -4.14 22.96 8.81
CA PHE A 284 -4.23 21.69 8.09
C PHE A 284 -4.05 20.49 9.03
N ILE A 285 -3.03 20.52 9.89
CA ILE A 285 -2.79 19.42 10.85
C ILE A 285 -3.95 19.30 11.83
N GLU A 286 -4.49 20.41 12.35
CA GLU A 286 -5.69 20.40 13.20
C GLU A 286 -6.89 19.74 12.51
N LEU A 287 -7.12 20.04 11.23
CA LEU A 287 -8.22 19.44 10.48
C LEU A 287 -8.04 17.94 10.24
N LEU A 288 -6.81 17.48 10.04
CA LEU A 288 -6.50 16.05 9.98
C LEU A 288 -6.70 15.37 11.34
N CYS A 289 -6.33 16.02 12.44
CA CYS A 289 -6.53 15.53 13.80
C CYS A 289 -8.01 15.35 14.17
N GLU A 290 -8.91 16.08 13.51
CA GLU A 290 -10.36 16.01 13.71
C GLU A 290 -11.06 15.29 12.55
N SER A 291 -10.31 14.65 11.66
CA SER A 291 -10.89 14.01 10.48
C SER A 291 -11.59 12.71 10.84
N GLY A 292 -12.80 12.53 10.32
CA GLY A 292 -13.50 11.25 10.24
C GLY A 292 -13.28 10.57 8.88
N VAL A 293 -12.09 10.73 8.30
CA VAL A 293 -11.75 10.05 7.04
C VAL A 293 -11.53 8.57 7.34
N LEU A 294 -12.33 7.72 6.71
CA LEU A 294 -12.18 6.27 6.75
C LEU A 294 -11.50 5.81 5.47
N TRP A 295 -10.56 4.88 5.60
CA TRP A 295 -9.88 4.27 4.46
C TRP A 295 -10.40 2.85 4.23
N GLY A 296 -10.52 2.45 2.96
CA GLY A 296 -10.85 1.08 2.61
C GLY A 296 -9.68 0.17 2.89
N ASP A 297 -9.95 -1.12 3.04
CA ASP A 297 -8.97 -2.03 3.63
C ASP A 297 -7.74 -2.24 2.74
N GLN A 298 -7.86 -2.07 1.42
CA GLN A 298 -6.73 -2.11 0.47
C GLN A 298 -5.78 -0.92 0.55
N ALA A 299 -6.21 0.25 1.04
CA ALA A 299 -5.40 1.47 1.03
C ALA A 299 -4.49 1.63 2.26
N GLU A 300 -4.45 0.63 3.15
CA GLU A 300 -3.83 0.76 4.47
C GLU A 300 -2.93 -0.44 4.82
N ALA A 301 -2.29 -0.38 6.00
CA ALA A 301 -1.39 -1.40 6.53
C ALA A 301 -1.98 -2.84 6.58
N PHE A 302 -3.29 -3.00 6.41
CA PHE A 302 -4.01 -4.26 6.52
C PHE A 302 -4.60 -4.72 5.19
N ALA A 303 -4.05 -4.24 4.07
CA ALA A 303 -4.44 -4.62 2.71
C ALA A 303 -4.62 -6.13 2.48
N PRO A 304 -3.84 -7.06 3.10
CA PRO A 304 -4.09 -8.50 2.98
C PRO A 304 -5.45 -9.00 3.50
N LEU A 305 -6.23 -8.17 4.20
CA LEU A 305 -7.64 -8.45 4.52
C LEU A 305 -8.43 -8.73 3.25
N ASP A 306 -8.22 -7.92 2.21
CA ASP A 306 -8.86 -8.08 0.92
C ASP A 306 -8.07 -9.08 0.07
N LEU A 307 -8.75 -10.15 -0.35
CA LEU A 307 -8.12 -11.27 -1.05
C LEU A 307 -7.52 -10.89 -2.41
N ILE A 308 -7.94 -9.76 -3.01
CA ILE A 308 -7.31 -9.22 -4.22
C ILE A 308 -5.85 -8.80 -3.97
N PHE A 309 -5.44 -8.57 -2.71
CA PHE A 309 -4.05 -8.26 -2.33
C PHE A 309 -3.04 -9.27 -2.89
N TRP A 310 -3.39 -10.55 -2.85
CA TRP A 310 -2.48 -11.65 -3.15
C TRP A 310 -2.01 -11.67 -4.60
N PRO A 311 -2.90 -11.56 -5.61
CA PRO A 311 -2.45 -11.52 -7.01
C PRO A 311 -1.85 -10.18 -7.47
N ILE A 312 -1.88 -9.11 -6.66
CA ILE A 312 -1.26 -7.81 -7.03
C ILE A 312 0.27 -7.90 -7.07
N HIS A 313 0.88 -8.53 -6.07
CA HIS A 313 2.34 -8.51 -5.89
C HIS A 313 3.10 -9.37 -6.91
N PRO A 314 2.60 -10.56 -7.32
CA PRO A 314 3.18 -11.32 -8.42
C PRO A 314 3.27 -10.52 -9.74
N THR A 315 2.42 -9.53 -9.98
CA THR A 315 2.49 -8.69 -11.19
C THR A 315 3.73 -7.81 -11.21
N VAL A 316 4.06 -7.16 -10.09
CA VAL A 316 5.29 -6.36 -9.99
C VAL A 316 6.54 -7.22 -9.81
N GLU A 317 6.40 -8.43 -9.27
CA GLU A 317 7.46 -9.43 -9.30
C GLU A 317 7.78 -9.86 -10.74
N ARG A 318 6.76 -10.16 -11.55
CA ARG A 318 6.91 -10.46 -12.98
C ARG A 318 7.58 -9.31 -13.73
N LEU A 319 7.19 -8.06 -13.45
CA LEU A 319 7.87 -6.88 -14.01
C LEU A 319 9.36 -6.85 -13.60
N GLY A 320 9.68 -7.20 -12.35
CA GLY A 320 11.05 -7.30 -11.88
C GLY A 320 11.86 -8.37 -12.58
N HIS A 321 11.31 -9.56 -12.77
CA HIS A 321 11.96 -10.62 -13.53
C HIS A 321 12.21 -10.19 -14.99
N TRP A 322 11.25 -9.51 -15.62
CA TRP A 322 11.44 -8.94 -16.96
C TRP A 322 12.58 -7.91 -16.99
N ASN A 323 12.62 -6.97 -16.06
CA ASN A 323 13.69 -5.97 -15.98
C ASN A 323 15.08 -6.63 -15.83
N MET A 324 15.17 -7.63 -14.93
CA MET A 324 16.42 -8.37 -14.67
C MET A 324 16.90 -9.16 -15.90
N LEU A 325 16.00 -9.69 -16.72
CA LEU A 325 16.32 -10.47 -17.93
C LEU A 325 16.60 -9.61 -19.17
N SER A 326 15.89 -8.50 -19.33
CA SER A 326 15.84 -7.76 -20.60
C SER A 326 16.85 -6.62 -20.64
N VAL A 327 16.83 -5.75 -19.63
CA VAL A 327 17.70 -4.56 -19.58
C VAL A 327 19.05 -4.91 -18.98
N GLY A 328 19.04 -5.82 -17.99
CA GLY A 328 20.17 -6.07 -17.11
C GLY A 328 20.45 -4.83 -16.26
N LEU A 329 20.19 -4.91 -14.96
CA LEU A 329 20.59 -3.84 -14.05
C LEU A 329 22.10 -3.61 -14.17
N LEU A 330 22.50 -2.40 -14.62
CA LEU A 330 23.90 -2.02 -14.81
C LEU A 330 24.66 -2.02 -13.47
N ASP A 331 23.93 -1.74 -12.39
CA ASP A 331 24.39 -1.89 -11.01
C ASP A 331 23.39 -2.72 -10.19
N GLN A 332 23.88 -3.81 -9.60
CA GLN A 332 23.10 -4.73 -8.74
C GLN A 332 23.48 -4.63 -7.26
N GLN A 333 24.19 -3.57 -6.86
CA GLN A 333 24.48 -3.32 -5.45
C GLN A 333 23.20 -3.00 -4.69
N TRP A 334 23.07 -3.58 -3.50
CA TRP A 334 21.95 -3.24 -2.62
C TRP A 334 22.06 -1.78 -2.16
N PRO A 335 20.94 -1.05 -2.05
CA PRO A 335 20.95 0.35 -1.64
C PRO A 335 21.62 0.58 -0.29
N THR A 336 22.36 1.68 -0.17
CA THR A 336 23.03 2.04 1.08
C THR A 336 22.03 2.40 2.19
N SER A 337 22.48 2.44 3.44
CA SER A 337 21.62 2.77 4.59
C SER A 337 20.99 4.16 4.55
N GLU A 338 21.48 5.07 3.71
CA GLU A 338 20.89 6.41 3.53
C GLU A 338 19.70 6.39 2.56
N ASN A 339 19.63 5.39 1.67
CA ASN A 339 18.63 5.32 0.60
C ASN A 339 17.70 4.10 0.72
N ASN A 340 17.97 3.18 1.65
CA ASN A 340 17.21 1.95 1.75
C ASN A 340 15.78 2.14 2.32
N TYR A 341 15.49 3.24 3.00
CA TYR A 341 14.17 3.54 3.56
C TYR A 341 13.81 5.01 3.32
N TRP A 342 12.70 5.23 2.61
CA TRP A 342 12.16 6.54 2.28
C TRP A 342 10.79 6.81 2.89
N GLY A 343 10.26 5.89 3.70
CA GLY A 343 9.01 6.10 4.44
C GLY A 343 9.12 7.08 5.59
N GLY A 344 10.36 7.30 6.06
CA GLY A 344 10.71 8.16 7.18
C GLY A 344 10.17 7.66 8.52
N GLY A 345 10.89 7.96 9.61
CA GLY A 345 10.49 7.62 10.97
C GLY A 345 9.89 8.80 11.75
N PRO A 346 9.51 8.58 13.02
CA PRO A 346 9.26 9.66 13.97
C PRO A 346 10.49 10.58 14.04
N LEU A 347 10.29 11.89 14.18
CA LEU A 347 11.41 12.83 14.23
C LEU A 347 12.40 12.50 15.34
N GLY A 348 13.68 12.46 14.98
CA GLY A 348 14.75 12.12 15.92
C GLY A 348 14.97 10.63 16.11
N THR A 349 14.16 9.78 15.47
CA THR A 349 14.56 8.39 15.21
C THR A 349 15.48 8.37 13.98
N ASN A 350 16.58 7.64 14.06
CA ASN A 350 17.41 7.43 12.87
C ASN A 350 16.57 6.60 11.88
N GLU A 351 16.39 7.08 10.65
CA GLU A 351 15.77 6.34 9.54
C GLU A 351 16.46 4.97 9.35
N ALA A 352 17.76 4.90 9.65
CA ALA A 352 18.56 3.68 9.76
C ALA A 352 18.11 2.65 10.82
N ARG A 353 17.03 2.90 11.59
CA ARG A 353 16.44 1.92 12.54
C ARG A 353 15.18 1.23 11.99
N CYS A 354 14.69 1.62 10.82
CA CYS A 354 13.59 0.89 10.20
C CYS A 354 14.13 -0.36 9.51
N HIS A 355 14.09 -1.48 10.24
CA HIS A 355 14.52 -2.78 9.71
C HIS A 355 13.55 -3.29 8.63
N GLY A 356 13.99 -4.28 7.87
CA GLY A 356 13.25 -4.87 6.77
C GLY A 356 13.73 -4.38 5.40
N HIS A 357 14.63 -3.39 5.35
CA HIS A 357 15.05 -2.71 4.11
C HIS A 357 16.54 -2.81 3.80
N ALA A 358 17.38 -2.99 4.81
CA ALA A 358 18.80 -3.15 4.61
C ALA A 358 19.13 -4.51 3.98
N GLU A 359 20.27 -4.58 3.30
CA GLU A 359 20.76 -5.76 2.58
C GLU A 359 20.68 -7.05 3.43
N HIS A 360 21.01 -6.92 4.72
CA HIS A 360 21.13 -8.01 5.66
C HIS A 360 19.97 -8.13 6.65
N ASP A 361 18.91 -7.34 6.48
CA ASP A 361 17.71 -7.51 7.29
C ASP A 361 17.03 -8.83 6.94
N LEU A 362 16.64 -9.58 7.98
CA LEU A 362 15.92 -10.83 7.83
C LEU A 362 14.46 -10.56 7.44
N LEU A 363 14.01 -11.27 6.41
CA LEU A 363 12.60 -11.36 6.07
C LEU A 363 11.87 -12.19 7.14
N PRO A 364 10.66 -11.79 7.55
CA PRO A 364 9.92 -12.49 8.61
C PRO A 364 9.33 -13.84 8.15
N TRP A 365 9.36 -14.12 6.85
CA TRP A 365 8.70 -15.25 6.21
C TRP A 365 9.59 -16.49 6.19
N LYS A 366 9.04 -17.67 6.50
CA LYS A 366 9.75 -18.95 6.41
C LYS A 366 9.31 -19.69 5.15
N ILE A 367 10.22 -19.83 4.21
CA ILE A 367 9.94 -20.43 2.91
C ILE A 367 10.91 -21.57 2.61
N VAL A 368 10.46 -22.52 1.81
CA VAL A 368 11.28 -23.56 1.18
C VAL A 368 11.52 -23.17 -0.28
N LEU A 369 12.74 -23.27 -0.77
CA LEU A 369 13.12 -22.96 -2.16
C LEU A 369 13.53 -24.23 -2.91
N ASP A 370 13.54 -24.19 -4.24
CA ASP A 370 13.97 -25.30 -5.11
C ASP A 370 15.51 -25.35 -5.25
N ASN A 371 16.20 -25.36 -4.11
CA ASN A 371 17.67 -25.42 -4.01
C ASN A 371 18.16 -26.71 -3.32
N GLY A 372 17.28 -27.69 -3.15
CA GLY A 372 17.56 -28.95 -2.44
C GLY A 372 17.43 -28.86 -0.92
N GLU A 373 17.11 -27.71 -0.36
CA GLU A 373 16.73 -27.56 1.06
C GLU A 373 15.29 -28.05 1.28
N THR A 374 15.04 -28.69 2.42
CA THR A 374 13.70 -29.23 2.76
C THR A 374 13.09 -28.59 4.00
N GLU A 375 13.84 -27.74 4.69
CA GLU A 375 13.38 -27.04 5.88
C GLU A 375 13.08 -25.57 5.54
N ALA A 376 11.92 -25.09 5.96
CA ALA A 376 11.55 -23.69 5.79
C ALA A 376 12.43 -22.79 6.66
N LYS A 377 13.01 -21.75 6.06
CA LYS A 377 13.86 -20.78 6.76
C LYS A 377 13.60 -19.36 6.31
N GLN A 378 14.11 -18.42 7.10
CA GLN A 378 14.11 -17.00 6.77
C GLN A 378 15.31 -16.67 5.89
N TYR A 379 15.11 -15.75 4.96
CA TYR A 379 16.15 -15.22 4.08
C TYR A 379 16.38 -13.76 4.41
N LYS A 380 17.59 -13.27 4.17
CA LYS A 380 17.83 -11.82 4.15
C LYS A 380 17.33 -11.23 2.84
N ASN A 381 17.12 -9.91 2.82
CA ASN A 381 16.80 -9.16 1.60
C ASN A 381 17.68 -9.53 0.40
N TYR A 382 19.00 -9.44 0.55
CA TYR A 382 19.91 -9.78 -0.55
C TYR A 382 19.88 -11.27 -0.91
N GLU A 383 19.79 -12.16 0.07
CA GLU A 383 19.68 -13.60 -0.19
C GLU A 383 18.43 -13.92 -1.00
N MET A 384 17.30 -13.32 -0.66
CA MET A 384 16.04 -13.46 -1.39
C MET A 384 16.15 -12.90 -2.82
N TYR A 385 16.74 -11.70 -2.99
CA TYR A 385 16.99 -11.13 -4.31
C TYR A 385 17.85 -12.05 -5.18
N VAL A 386 18.90 -12.66 -4.62
CA VAL A 386 19.80 -13.55 -5.38
C VAL A 386 19.07 -14.79 -5.86
N VAL A 387 18.32 -15.46 -4.98
CA VAL A 387 17.59 -16.69 -5.32
C VAL A 387 16.32 -16.42 -6.14
N SER A 388 15.84 -15.19 -6.20
CA SER A 388 14.71 -14.79 -7.02
C SER A 388 15.10 -14.19 -8.37
N ASN A 389 16.37 -13.88 -8.61
CA ASN A 389 16.80 -13.25 -9.84
C ASN A 389 17.02 -14.30 -10.94
N PRO A 390 16.18 -14.36 -12.00
CA PRO A 390 16.27 -15.38 -13.04
C PRO A 390 17.51 -15.25 -13.96
N SER A 391 18.27 -14.16 -13.85
CA SER A 391 19.56 -14.00 -14.55
C SER A 391 20.74 -14.65 -13.81
N ARG A 392 20.52 -15.20 -12.61
CA ARG A 392 21.56 -15.77 -11.74
C ARG A 392 21.48 -17.30 -11.69
N LEU A 393 22.62 -17.93 -11.43
CA LEU A 393 22.72 -19.40 -11.32
C LEU A 393 22.10 -19.92 -10.00
N GLU A 394 22.01 -19.06 -9.00
CA GLU A 394 21.44 -19.34 -7.68
C GLU A 394 19.90 -19.26 -7.66
N TYR A 395 19.25 -18.97 -8.79
CA TYR A 395 17.80 -18.91 -8.89
C TYR A 395 17.16 -20.21 -8.35
N ALA A 396 16.21 -20.07 -7.43
CA ALA A 396 15.61 -21.19 -6.71
C ALA A 396 14.13 -21.00 -6.35
N LEU A 397 13.42 -20.09 -7.03
CA LEU A 397 11.97 -20.02 -6.87
C LEU A 397 11.32 -21.31 -7.41
N PRO A 398 10.22 -21.79 -6.79
CA PRO A 398 9.54 -23.01 -7.22
C PRO A 398 8.69 -22.83 -8.49
N TYR A 399 8.75 -21.65 -9.11
CA TYR A 399 7.99 -21.28 -10.30
C TYR A 399 8.83 -20.39 -11.22
N VAL A 400 8.42 -20.27 -12.47
CA VAL A 400 8.87 -19.24 -13.42
C VAL A 400 7.63 -18.65 -14.10
N TYR A 401 7.68 -17.37 -14.47
CA TYR A 401 6.62 -16.77 -15.27
C TYR A 401 6.74 -17.26 -16.72
N ASP A 402 5.63 -17.75 -17.29
CA ASP A 402 5.59 -18.41 -18.61
C ASP A 402 6.02 -17.47 -19.75
N SER A 403 5.48 -16.25 -19.78
CA SER A 403 5.87 -15.22 -20.74
C SER A 403 6.13 -13.87 -20.08
N PHE A 404 6.95 -13.04 -20.74
CA PHE A 404 7.09 -11.61 -20.46
C PHE A 404 6.48 -10.78 -21.60
N THR A 405 5.38 -11.27 -22.17
CA THR A 405 4.61 -10.58 -23.20
C THR A 405 3.47 -9.79 -22.57
N TRP A 406 3.29 -8.55 -23.01
CA TRP A 406 2.11 -7.72 -22.72
C TRP A 406 1.53 -7.24 -24.05
N GLU A 407 0.69 -8.08 -24.68
CA GLU A 407 0.20 -7.83 -26.04
C GLU A 407 -0.62 -6.53 -26.16
N HIS A 408 -1.43 -6.22 -25.15
CA HIS A 408 -2.17 -4.96 -25.05
C HIS A 408 -1.24 -3.76 -24.91
N CYS A 409 -0.13 -3.89 -24.17
CA CYS A 409 0.87 -2.82 -24.08
C CYS A 409 1.62 -2.62 -25.40
N ALA A 410 1.92 -3.70 -26.14
CA ALA A 410 2.52 -3.58 -27.48
C ALA A 410 1.58 -2.86 -28.46
N ALA A 411 0.26 -3.04 -28.34
CA ALA A 411 -0.73 -2.30 -29.12
C ALA A 411 -0.73 -0.77 -28.83
N GLU A 412 -0.37 -0.37 -27.60
CA GLU A 412 -0.15 1.03 -27.21
C GLU A 412 1.24 1.58 -27.61
N GLY A 413 2.14 0.74 -28.12
CA GLY A 413 3.52 1.11 -28.47
C GLY A 413 4.56 0.84 -27.39
N TYR A 414 4.19 0.14 -26.31
CA TYR A 414 5.07 -0.27 -25.22
C TYR A 414 5.36 -1.77 -25.33
N ASP A 415 6.32 -2.15 -26.18
CA ASP A 415 6.64 -3.56 -26.47
C ASP A 415 7.74 -4.10 -25.55
N PHE A 416 7.36 -4.98 -24.63
CA PHE A 416 8.25 -5.63 -23.67
C PHE A 416 9.16 -6.72 -24.30
N ASN A 417 9.03 -7.03 -25.60
CA ASN A 417 9.83 -8.05 -26.28
C ASN A 417 11.11 -7.53 -26.95
N THR A 418 11.37 -6.23 -26.89
CA THR A 418 12.49 -5.58 -27.61
C THR A 418 13.83 -5.70 -26.91
#